data_AF-A0A496ATK7-F1
#
_entry.id   AF-A0A496ATK7-F1
#
_cell.length_a   1.000
_cell.length_b   1.000
_cell.length_c   1.000
_cell.angle_alpha   90.00
_cell.angle_beta   90.00
_cell.angle_gamma   90.00
#
_symmetry.space_group_name_H-M   'P 1'
#
loop_
_entity.id
_entity.type
_entity.pdbx_description
1 polymer ?
#
loop_
_entity_poly.entity_id
_entity_poly.type
_entity_poly.pdbx_seq_one_letter_code
_entity_poly.pdbx_strand_id
1 'polypeptide(L)'
;MSVEDVRSLTPKQFRDWIGRVVAESLFTARNRMVVLLAENADRAALEEEFREFFEEYLGIAFELEAPEASLLALLEACDDDAAFLKHRVKVVEAKRQTSQEARIAKRMGLGVLGEPPPPIKVTGLADAEFRALLEILANWPIFALGTQIVKLLKTAPDTVNPSQFSLQEAARFPDASAENCLRYAFLEFFVSYLEMEQFLEDYEFDN
;
A
#
# COMPACT_ATOMS: atom_id res chain seq x y z
N MET A 1 -11.11 1.22 -15.78
CA MET A 1 -12.31 0.65 -15.13
C MET A 1 -11.89 0.37 -13.71
N SER A 2 -12.43 1.10 -12.73
CA SER A 2 -12.14 0.86 -11.32
C SER A 2 -12.79 -0.46 -10.88
N VAL A 3 -12.11 -1.23 -10.04
CA VAL A 3 -12.63 -2.49 -9.51
C VAL A 3 -13.35 -2.18 -8.20
N GLU A 4 -14.64 -2.48 -8.12
CA GLU A 4 -15.43 -2.30 -6.89
C GLU A 4 -15.56 -3.61 -6.08
N ASP A 5 -15.68 -4.76 -6.75
CA ASP A 5 -15.77 -6.06 -6.09
C ASP A 5 -14.75 -7.05 -6.64
N VAL A 6 -13.67 -7.25 -5.90
CA VAL A 6 -12.56 -8.14 -6.24
C VAL A 6 -12.99 -9.61 -6.29
N ARG A 7 -14.02 -10.00 -5.54
CA ARG A 7 -14.55 -11.38 -5.50
C ARG A 7 -15.20 -11.80 -6.81
N SER A 8 -15.62 -10.82 -7.62
CA SER A 8 -16.23 -11.06 -8.94
C SER A 8 -15.19 -11.29 -10.05
N LEU A 9 -13.91 -11.02 -9.78
CA LEU A 9 -12.86 -11.14 -10.77
C LEU A 9 -12.50 -12.60 -11.02
N THR A 10 -12.37 -12.96 -12.30
CA THR A 10 -11.71 -14.21 -12.69
C THR A 10 -10.23 -14.17 -12.27
N PRO A 11 -9.55 -15.33 -12.13
CA PRO A 11 -8.13 -15.37 -11.78
C PRO A 11 -7.24 -14.52 -12.69
N LYS A 12 -7.55 -14.47 -13.98
CA LYS A 12 -6.83 -13.61 -14.94
C LYS A 12 -7.09 -12.13 -14.67
N GLN A 13 -8.35 -11.72 -14.49
CA GLN A 13 -8.68 -10.32 -14.18
C GLN A 13 -8.07 -9.86 -12.87
N PHE A 14 -8.04 -10.74 -11.85
CA PHE A 14 -7.39 -10.47 -10.58
C PHE A 14 -5.87 -10.25 -10.75
N ARG A 15 -5.19 -11.14 -11.47
CA ARG A 15 -3.76 -10.97 -11.81
C ARG A 15 -3.49 -9.67 -12.57
N ASP A 16 -4.29 -9.38 -13.59
CA ASP A 16 -4.15 -8.18 -14.42
C ASP A 16 -4.39 -6.90 -13.60
N TRP A 17 -5.34 -6.95 -12.64
CA TRP A 17 -5.61 -5.83 -11.73
C TRP A 17 -4.49 -5.63 -10.71
N ILE A 18 -4.04 -6.68 -10.02
CA ILE A 18 -2.90 -6.58 -9.10
C ILE A 18 -1.68 -6.03 -9.82
N GLY A 19 -1.41 -6.49 -11.06
CA GLY A 19 -0.29 -5.99 -11.86
C GLY A 19 -0.33 -4.48 -12.11
N ARG A 20 -1.53 -3.87 -12.14
CA ARG A 20 -1.68 -2.40 -12.18
C ARG A 20 -1.44 -1.76 -10.82
N VAL A 21 -1.94 -2.37 -9.74
CA VAL A 21 -1.76 -1.85 -8.37
C VAL A 21 -0.28 -1.80 -7.99
N VAL A 22 0.49 -2.83 -8.33
CA VAL A 22 1.94 -2.89 -8.05
C VAL A 22 2.79 -2.37 -9.22
N ALA A 23 2.24 -1.44 -10.03
CA ALA A 23 2.94 -0.86 -11.16
C ALA A 23 4.25 -0.15 -10.73
N GLU A 24 5.22 -0.10 -11.66
CA GLU A 24 6.61 0.25 -11.35
C GLU A 24 6.85 1.72 -11.01
N SER A 25 5.90 2.63 -11.29
CA SER A 25 6.13 4.08 -11.19
C SER A 25 6.37 4.54 -9.74
N LEU A 26 5.50 4.16 -8.79
CA LEU A 26 5.71 4.47 -7.37
C LEU A 26 7.02 3.86 -6.84
N PHE A 27 7.37 2.64 -7.27
CA PHE A 27 8.61 1.97 -6.86
C PHE A 27 9.84 2.67 -7.40
N THR A 28 9.73 3.24 -8.60
CA THR A 28 10.78 4.05 -9.22
C THR A 28 10.98 5.34 -8.43
N ALA A 29 9.90 6.07 -8.12
CA ALA A 29 9.96 7.29 -7.31
C ALA A 29 10.57 7.01 -5.93
N ARG A 30 10.12 5.92 -5.28
CA ARG A 30 10.72 5.47 -4.01
C ARG A 30 12.22 5.24 -4.12
N ASN A 31 12.70 4.61 -5.19
CA ASN A 31 14.12 4.33 -5.34
C ASN A 31 14.95 5.60 -5.56
N ARG A 32 14.44 6.56 -6.34
CA ARG A 32 15.08 7.87 -6.48
C ARG A 32 15.13 8.62 -5.16
N MET A 33 14.04 8.61 -4.39
CA MET A 33 13.99 9.18 -3.04
C MET A 33 15.03 8.57 -2.10
N VAL A 34 15.20 7.24 -2.12
CA VAL A 34 16.25 6.56 -1.32
C VAL A 34 17.65 7.00 -1.72
N VAL A 35 17.93 7.15 -3.03
CA VAL A 35 19.22 7.63 -3.52
C VAL A 35 19.48 9.05 -3.01
N LEU A 36 18.50 9.96 -3.14
CA LEU A 36 18.62 11.34 -2.67
C LEU A 36 18.86 11.43 -1.15
N LEU A 37 18.17 10.60 -0.36
CA LEU A 37 18.38 10.50 1.08
C LEU A 37 19.80 10.03 1.42
N ALA A 38 20.29 8.99 0.74
CA ALA A 38 21.65 8.46 0.94
C ALA A 38 22.75 9.48 0.55
N GLU A 39 22.49 10.28 -0.47
CA GLU A 39 23.39 11.35 -0.94
C GLU A 39 23.29 12.62 -0.09
N ASN A 40 22.43 12.65 0.93
CA ASN A 40 22.17 13.83 1.76
C ASN A 40 21.73 15.05 0.92
N ALA A 41 20.94 14.82 -0.13
CA ALA A 41 20.44 15.86 -1.02
C ALA A 41 19.75 17.01 -0.25
N ASP A 42 19.77 18.21 -0.82
CA ASP A 42 19.11 19.35 -0.22
C ASP A 42 17.59 19.19 -0.17
N ARG A 43 16.94 20.03 0.63
CA ARG A 43 15.49 19.98 0.85
C ARG A 43 14.70 20.14 -0.45
N ALA A 44 15.14 21.01 -1.36
CA ALA A 44 14.39 21.28 -2.59
C ALA A 44 14.34 20.05 -3.49
N ALA A 45 15.46 19.34 -3.64
CA ALA A 45 15.50 18.07 -4.37
C ALA A 45 14.61 16.99 -3.74
N LEU A 46 14.60 16.91 -2.40
CA LEU A 46 13.76 15.97 -1.66
C LEU A 46 12.26 16.31 -1.76
N GLU A 47 11.89 17.59 -1.73
CA GLU A 47 10.50 18.04 -1.90
C GLU A 47 9.96 17.74 -3.30
N GLU A 48 10.79 17.89 -4.33
CA GLU A 48 10.40 17.56 -5.70
C GLU A 48 10.13 16.05 -5.86
N GLU A 49 11.07 15.21 -5.42
CA GLU A 49 10.88 13.76 -5.51
C GLU A 49 9.75 13.28 -4.58
N PHE A 50 9.55 13.93 -3.44
CA PHE A 50 8.43 13.65 -2.57
C PHE A 50 7.09 13.94 -3.26
N ARG A 51 6.99 15.02 -4.04
CA ARG A 51 5.80 15.32 -4.84
C ARG A 51 5.52 14.22 -5.87
N GLU A 52 6.52 13.81 -6.64
CA GLU A 52 6.39 12.71 -7.61
C GLU A 52 5.97 11.41 -6.90
N PHE A 53 6.61 11.07 -5.78
CA PHE A 53 6.24 9.91 -4.97
C PHE A 53 4.78 9.97 -4.53
N PHE A 54 4.32 11.12 -4.04
CA PHE A 54 2.97 11.29 -3.53
C PHE A 54 1.94 11.18 -4.66
N GLU A 55 2.19 11.80 -5.82
CA GLU A 55 1.33 11.67 -7.01
C GLU A 55 1.16 10.21 -7.45
N GLU A 56 2.24 9.44 -7.49
CA GLU A 56 2.19 8.02 -7.83
C GLU A 56 1.46 7.20 -6.77
N TYR A 57 1.62 7.56 -5.49
CA TYR A 57 0.91 6.94 -4.38
C TYR A 57 -0.60 7.20 -4.47
N LEU A 58 -1.04 8.41 -4.89
CA LEU A 58 -2.46 8.69 -5.13
C LEU A 58 -3.06 7.73 -6.16
N GLY A 59 -2.29 7.36 -7.19
CA GLY A 59 -2.69 6.35 -8.18
C GLY A 59 -3.01 5.00 -7.54
N ILE A 60 -2.14 4.51 -6.65
CA ILE A 60 -2.39 3.25 -5.90
C ILE A 60 -3.58 3.40 -4.95
N ALA A 61 -3.67 4.53 -4.26
CA ALA A 61 -4.77 4.77 -3.32
C ALA A 61 -6.12 4.69 -4.03
N PHE A 62 -6.29 5.31 -5.20
CA PHE A 62 -7.54 5.19 -5.97
C PHE A 62 -7.86 3.76 -6.40
N GLU A 63 -6.86 2.95 -6.76
CA GLU A 63 -7.05 1.54 -7.14
C GLU A 63 -7.43 0.65 -5.94
N LEU A 64 -7.03 1.02 -4.71
CA LEU A 64 -7.27 0.24 -3.49
C LEU A 64 -8.48 0.71 -2.68
N GLU A 65 -8.83 1.99 -2.74
CA GLU A 65 -9.99 2.52 -2.02
C GLU A 65 -11.28 1.99 -2.60
N ALA A 66 -11.47 2.01 -3.92
CA ALA A 66 -12.72 1.53 -4.53
C ALA A 66 -13.12 0.09 -4.11
N PRO A 67 -12.19 -0.89 -4.09
CA PRO A 67 -12.49 -2.24 -3.62
C PRO A 67 -12.27 -2.49 -2.12
N GLU A 68 -11.99 -1.47 -1.29
CA GLU A 68 -11.60 -1.62 0.12
C GLU A 68 -12.56 -2.55 0.89
N ALA A 69 -13.87 -2.32 0.79
CA ALA A 69 -14.88 -3.14 1.46
C ALA A 69 -14.87 -4.61 0.99
N SER A 70 -14.64 -4.86 -0.30
CA SER A 70 -14.54 -6.21 -0.86
C SER A 70 -13.27 -6.92 -0.39
N LEU A 71 -12.15 -6.21 -0.28
CA LEU A 71 -10.88 -6.73 0.23
C LEU A 71 -10.95 -7.05 1.74
N LEU A 72 -11.60 -6.19 2.53
CA LEU A 72 -11.85 -6.46 3.95
C LEU A 72 -12.76 -7.69 4.12
N ALA A 73 -13.81 -7.82 3.31
CA ALA A 73 -14.67 -9.00 3.33
C ALA A 73 -13.93 -10.29 2.93
N LEU A 74 -13.04 -10.21 1.95
CA LEU A 74 -12.16 -11.33 1.56
C LEU A 74 -11.24 -11.73 2.71
N LEU A 75 -10.61 -10.76 3.37
CA LEU A 75 -9.74 -11.01 4.51
C LEU A 75 -10.51 -11.65 5.67
N GLU A 76 -11.72 -11.18 5.96
CA GLU A 76 -12.55 -11.72 7.05
C GLU A 76 -12.98 -13.16 6.76
N ALA A 77 -13.22 -13.50 5.49
CA ALA A 77 -13.57 -14.85 5.07
C ALA A 77 -12.39 -15.84 5.09
N CYS A 78 -11.14 -15.38 5.20
CA CYS A 78 -10.00 -16.27 5.41
C CYS A 78 -10.07 -16.94 6.79
N ASP A 79 -9.58 -18.17 6.88
CA ASP A 79 -9.49 -18.94 8.12
C ASP A 79 -8.46 -18.31 9.11
N ASP A 80 -8.19 -19.01 10.22
CA ASP A 80 -7.31 -18.55 11.29
C ASP A 80 -5.88 -18.17 10.84
N ASP A 81 -5.43 -18.66 9.68
CA ASP A 81 -4.13 -18.30 9.09
C ASP A 81 -4.01 -16.79 8.79
N ALA A 82 -5.13 -16.08 8.62
CA ALA A 82 -5.17 -14.63 8.44
C ALA A 82 -5.35 -13.84 9.76
N ALA A 83 -5.37 -14.50 10.93
CA ALA A 83 -5.65 -13.84 12.22
C ALA A 83 -4.70 -12.66 12.51
N PHE A 84 -3.43 -12.76 12.11
CA PHE A 84 -2.46 -11.68 12.24
C PHE A 84 -2.83 -10.45 11.40
N LEU A 85 -3.24 -10.66 10.14
CA LEU A 85 -3.67 -9.58 9.25
C LEU A 85 -4.97 -8.95 9.75
N LYS A 86 -5.94 -9.75 10.18
CA LYS A 86 -7.19 -9.28 10.80
C LYS A 86 -6.92 -8.41 12.03
N HIS A 87 -5.96 -8.80 12.87
CA HIS A 87 -5.57 -8.00 14.03
C HIS A 87 -5.01 -6.63 13.64
N ARG A 88 -4.11 -6.58 12.64
CA ARG A 88 -3.55 -5.33 12.12
C ARG A 88 -4.63 -4.40 11.57
N VAL A 89 -5.60 -4.94 10.82
CA VAL A 89 -6.78 -4.18 10.37
C VAL A 89 -7.55 -3.58 11.54
N LYS A 90 -7.84 -4.36 12.59
CA LYS A 90 -8.52 -3.84 13.79
C LYS A 90 -7.75 -2.71 14.47
N VAL A 91 -6.41 -2.76 14.47
CA VAL A 91 -5.57 -1.67 15.00
C VAL A 91 -5.69 -0.41 14.14
N VAL A 92 -5.73 -0.56 12.81
CA VAL A 92 -5.97 0.56 11.89
C VAL A 92 -7.36 1.15 12.11
N GLU A 93 -8.41 0.33 12.10
CA GLU A 93 -9.80 0.76 12.29
C GLU A 93 -10.01 1.49 13.62
N ALA A 94 -9.34 1.07 14.69
CA ALA A 94 -9.44 1.71 16.00
C ALA A 94 -8.79 3.11 16.07
N LYS A 95 -7.88 3.42 15.15
CA LYS A 95 -7.14 4.70 15.12
C LYS A 95 -7.60 5.64 14.01
N ARG A 96 -8.17 5.08 12.95
CA ARG A 96 -8.60 5.78 11.75
C ARG A 96 -9.59 6.89 12.09
N GLN A 97 -9.32 8.09 11.60
CA GLN A 97 -10.13 9.27 11.85
C GLN A 97 -11.04 9.61 10.67
N THR A 98 -10.69 9.17 9.45
CA THR A 98 -11.40 9.54 8.22
C THR A 98 -12.22 8.40 7.63
N SER A 99 -13.36 8.73 7.02
CA SER A 99 -14.12 7.76 6.22
C SER A 99 -13.45 7.53 4.86
N GLN A 100 -13.81 6.44 4.18
CA GLN A 100 -13.34 6.18 2.81
C GLN A 100 -13.75 7.31 1.85
N GLU A 101 -15.00 7.76 1.92
CA GLU A 101 -15.49 8.87 1.10
C GLU A 101 -14.73 10.16 1.37
N ALA A 102 -14.37 10.40 2.63
CA ALA A 102 -13.61 11.57 3.02
C ALA A 102 -12.19 11.55 2.47
N ARG A 103 -11.52 10.39 2.53
CA ARG A 103 -10.20 10.21 1.91
C ARG A 103 -10.22 10.42 0.40
N ILE A 104 -11.21 9.83 -0.28
CA ILE A 104 -11.41 10.05 -1.73
C ILE A 104 -11.63 11.54 -2.01
N ALA A 105 -12.51 12.21 -1.26
CA ALA A 105 -12.78 13.63 -1.42
C ALA A 105 -11.50 14.48 -1.22
N LYS A 106 -10.73 14.21 -0.17
CA LYS A 106 -9.44 14.90 0.11
C LYS A 106 -8.48 14.76 -1.07
N ARG A 107 -8.33 13.57 -1.65
CA ARG A 107 -7.47 13.35 -2.84
C ARG A 107 -7.96 14.05 -4.09
N MET A 108 -9.26 14.23 -4.22
CA MET A 108 -9.87 14.98 -5.32
C MET A 108 -9.82 16.50 -5.11
N GLY A 109 -9.17 16.99 -4.05
CA GLY A 109 -9.12 18.41 -3.71
C GLY A 109 -10.46 18.95 -3.20
N LEU A 110 -11.38 18.07 -2.79
CA LEU A 110 -12.68 18.44 -2.25
C LEU A 110 -12.58 18.51 -0.72
N GLY A 111 -12.99 19.64 -0.14
CA GLY A 111 -13.12 19.78 1.30
C GLY A 111 -14.25 18.90 1.84
N VAL A 112 -14.00 18.15 2.91
CA VAL A 112 -15.03 17.39 3.63
C VAL A 112 -15.51 18.24 4.80
N LEU A 113 -16.79 18.60 4.79
CA LEU A 113 -17.38 19.40 5.87
C LEU A 113 -17.34 18.62 7.19
N GLY A 114 -16.66 19.20 8.19
CA GLY A 114 -16.67 18.70 9.56
C GLY A 114 -15.50 17.79 9.95
N GLU A 115 -14.58 17.48 9.04
CA GLU A 115 -13.35 16.79 9.43
C GLU A 115 -12.28 17.77 9.94
N PRO A 116 -11.57 17.44 11.03
CA PRO A 116 -10.46 18.25 11.49
C PRO A 116 -9.33 18.21 10.44
N PRO A 117 -8.64 19.34 10.18
CA PRO A 117 -7.46 19.31 9.35
C PRO A 117 -6.38 18.44 10.00
N PRO A 118 -5.51 17.78 9.21
CA PRO A 118 -4.39 17.04 9.76
C PRO A 118 -3.53 17.93 10.69
N PRO A 119 -3.04 17.39 11.81
CA PRO A 119 -2.28 18.15 12.79
C PRO A 119 -0.90 18.60 12.28
N ILE A 120 -0.31 17.92 11.29
CA ILE A 120 1.06 18.15 10.84
C ILE A 120 1.07 18.65 9.40
N LYS A 121 1.55 19.89 9.18
CA LYS A 121 1.82 20.40 7.83
C LYS A 121 3.21 19.99 7.37
N VAL A 122 3.32 19.26 6.27
CA VAL A 122 4.63 18.78 5.76
C VAL A 122 5.57 19.95 5.43
N THR A 123 5.04 21.02 4.83
CA THR A 123 5.81 22.24 4.52
C THR A 123 6.31 22.99 5.76
N GLY A 124 5.69 22.74 6.92
CA GLY A 124 6.10 23.30 8.21
C GLY A 124 7.17 22.47 8.95
N LEU A 125 7.51 21.27 8.47
CA LEU A 125 8.49 20.41 9.13
C LEU A 125 9.90 21.00 9.04
N ALA A 126 10.71 20.84 10.08
CA ALA A 126 12.14 21.11 10.01
C ALA A 126 12.83 20.10 9.07
N ASP A 127 13.99 20.46 8.51
CA ASP A 127 14.69 19.62 7.52
C ASP A 127 14.97 18.19 8.02
N ALA A 128 15.33 18.04 9.30
CA ALA A 128 15.57 16.74 9.92
C ALA A 128 14.28 15.92 10.06
N GLU A 129 13.16 16.55 10.39
CA GLU A 129 11.86 15.91 10.54
C GLU A 129 11.28 15.51 9.18
N PHE A 130 11.45 16.38 8.16
CA PHE A 130 11.06 16.07 6.79
C PHE A 130 11.85 14.88 6.25
N ARG A 131 13.18 14.86 6.43
CA ARG A 131 14.00 13.70 6.05
C ARG A 131 13.58 12.42 6.77
N ALA A 132 13.30 12.50 8.08
CA ALA A 132 12.81 11.34 8.83
C ALA A 132 11.46 10.82 8.30
N LEU A 133 10.55 11.73 7.92
CA LEU A 133 9.29 11.35 7.25
C LEU A 133 9.58 10.61 5.93
N LEU A 134 10.46 11.14 5.08
CA LEU A 134 10.81 10.50 3.81
C LEU A 134 11.47 9.14 4.01
N GLU A 135 12.32 8.99 5.03
CA GLU A 135 12.92 7.70 5.39
C GLU A 135 11.86 6.68 5.82
N ILE A 136 10.88 7.11 6.63
CA ILE A 136 9.75 6.25 7.03
C ILE A 136 8.97 5.80 5.80
N LEU A 137 8.57 6.74 4.93
CA LEU A 137 7.79 6.44 3.74
C LEU A 137 8.56 5.55 2.76
N ALA A 138 9.83 5.86 2.49
CA ALA A 138 10.67 5.07 1.59
C ALA A 138 10.93 3.65 2.09
N ASN A 139 10.86 3.41 3.40
CA ASN A 139 11.05 2.07 3.99
C ASN A 139 9.74 1.38 4.36
N TRP A 140 8.59 1.89 3.92
CA TRP A 140 7.30 1.30 4.26
C TRP A 140 7.17 -0.13 3.69
N PRO A 141 6.55 -1.09 4.43
CA PRO A 141 6.54 -2.49 4.00
C PRO A 141 5.87 -2.78 2.65
N ILE A 142 5.01 -1.88 2.15
CA ILE A 142 4.37 -2.01 0.82
C ILE A 142 5.39 -2.23 -0.31
N PHE A 143 6.61 -1.68 -0.21
CA PHE A 143 7.62 -1.80 -1.26
C PHE A 143 8.23 -3.21 -1.33
N ALA A 144 8.48 -3.82 -0.19
CA ALA A 144 8.95 -5.20 -0.13
C ALA A 144 7.86 -6.16 -0.63
N LEU A 145 6.61 -5.94 -0.18
CA LEU A 145 5.46 -6.76 -0.56
C LEU A 145 5.12 -6.63 -2.05
N GLY A 146 5.17 -5.43 -2.62
CA GLY A 146 4.97 -5.24 -4.05
C GLY A 146 6.02 -5.94 -4.90
N THR A 147 7.29 -5.91 -4.48
CA THR A 147 8.37 -6.67 -5.14
C THR A 147 8.09 -8.17 -5.12
N GLN A 148 7.58 -8.70 -4.00
CA GLN A 148 7.19 -10.10 -3.88
C GLN A 148 6.01 -10.44 -4.81
N ILE A 149 4.98 -9.59 -4.86
CA ILE A 149 3.83 -9.76 -5.75
C ILE A 149 4.26 -9.78 -7.21
N VAL A 150 5.14 -8.87 -7.64
CA VAL A 150 5.67 -8.85 -9.02
C VAL A 150 6.38 -10.16 -9.36
N LYS A 151 7.15 -10.75 -8.42
CA LYS A 151 7.79 -12.07 -8.61
C LYS A 151 6.73 -13.18 -8.75
N LEU A 152 5.69 -13.16 -7.93
CA LEU A 152 4.58 -14.12 -7.98
C LEU A 152 3.79 -14.03 -9.30
N LEU A 153 3.54 -12.81 -9.79
CA LEU A 153 2.86 -12.58 -11.07
C LEU A 153 3.66 -13.13 -12.26
N LYS A 154 5.00 -13.02 -12.21
CA LYS A 154 5.91 -13.56 -13.23
C LYS A 154 6.05 -15.08 -13.17
N THR A 155 5.66 -15.73 -12.07
CA THR A 155 5.73 -17.18 -11.93
C THR A 155 4.50 -17.82 -12.59
N ALA A 156 4.73 -18.83 -13.44
CA ALA A 156 3.64 -19.53 -14.08
C ALA A 156 2.74 -20.21 -13.02
N PRO A 157 1.41 -20.26 -13.23
CA PRO A 157 0.46 -20.79 -12.23
C PRO A 157 0.81 -22.21 -11.74
N ASP A 158 1.47 -23.01 -12.58
CA ASP A 158 1.76 -24.43 -12.34
C ASP A 158 3.19 -24.69 -11.82
N THR A 159 4.02 -23.67 -11.64
CA THR A 159 5.47 -23.84 -11.39
C THR A 159 5.95 -23.31 -10.04
N VAL A 160 5.04 -22.96 -9.13
CA VAL A 160 5.44 -22.48 -7.80
C VAL A 160 6.01 -23.65 -7.01
N ASN A 161 7.35 -23.70 -6.92
CA ASN A 161 8.05 -24.61 -6.04
C ASN A 161 8.09 -23.98 -4.64
N PRO A 162 7.51 -24.62 -3.60
CA PRO A 162 7.54 -24.12 -2.23
C PRO A 162 8.95 -23.79 -1.73
N SER A 163 9.99 -24.39 -2.33
CA SER A 163 11.40 -24.12 -2.01
C SER A 163 11.93 -22.76 -2.49
N GLN A 164 11.15 -21.98 -3.25
CA GLN A 164 11.51 -20.60 -3.64
C GLN A 164 11.13 -19.57 -2.58
N PHE A 165 10.34 -19.97 -1.60
CA PHE A 165 10.00 -19.18 -0.43
C PHE A 165 10.95 -19.52 0.72
N SER A 166 11.21 -18.55 1.60
CA SER A 166 11.90 -18.84 2.85
C SER A 166 11.10 -19.89 3.65
N LEU A 167 11.78 -20.63 4.53
CA LEU A 167 11.14 -21.64 5.40
C LEU A 167 9.97 -21.07 6.23
N GLN A 168 9.99 -19.77 6.55
CA GLN A 168 8.88 -19.07 7.21
C GLN A 168 7.68 -18.81 6.30
N GLU A 169 7.91 -18.52 5.03
CA GLU A 169 6.88 -18.28 4.02
C GLU A 169 6.24 -19.58 3.54
N ALA A 170 7.02 -20.67 3.40
CA ALA A 170 6.50 -21.99 3.05
C ALA A 170 5.63 -22.60 4.16
N ALA A 171 5.93 -22.31 5.43
CA ALA A 171 5.16 -22.77 6.58
C ALA A 171 3.79 -22.07 6.72
N ARG A 172 3.58 -20.91 6.07
CA ARG A 172 2.30 -20.18 6.06
C ARG A 172 1.29 -20.75 5.06
N PHE A 173 1.70 -21.66 4.17
CA PHE A 173 0.84 -22.16 3.10
C PHE A 173 0.99 -23.68 2.89
N PRO A 174 0.36 -24.50 3.74
CA PRO A 174 0.49 -25.96 3.67
C PRO A 174 -0.09 -26.58 2.37
N ASP A 175 -0.96 -25.89 1.63
CA ASP A 175 -1.60 -26.33 0.38
C ASP A 175 -1.45 -25.31 -0.79
N ALA A 176 -0.33 -24.58 -0.84
CA ALA A 176 -0.20 -23.36 -1.64
C ALA A 176 -0.22 -23.58 -3.17
N SER A 177 -1.37 -23.39 -3.81
CA SER A 177 -1.40 -23.02 -5.22
C SER A 177 -0.72 -21.65 -5.41
N ALA A 178 -0.12 -21.41 -6.56
CA ALA A 178 0.46 -20.11 -6.92
C ALA A 178 -0.53 -18.95 -6.73
N GLU A 179 -1.81 -19.23 -6.96
CA GLU A 179 -2.90 -18.28 -6.80
C GLU A 179 -3.17 -17.94 -5.34
N ASN A 180 -3.13 -18.91 -4.44
CA ASN A 180 -3.30 -18.67 -3.00
C ASN A 180 -2.14 -17.85 -2.43
N CYS A 181 -0.90 -18.12 -2.83
CA CYS A 181 0.26 -17.31 -2.46
C CYS A 181 0.10 -15.86 -2.94
N LEU A 182 -0.32 -15.66 -4.19
CA LEU A 182 -0.53 -14.33 -4.75
C LEU A 182 -1.64 -13.57 -4.01
N ARG A 183 -2.77 -14.23 -3.74
CA ARG A 183 -3.89 -13.64 -2.99
C ARG A 183 -3.46 -13.21 -1.60
N TYR A 184 -2.79 -14.07 -0.86
CA TYR A 184 -2.35 -13.72 0.49
C TYR A 184 -1.31 -12.60 0.49
N ALA A 185 -0.30 -12.67 -0.39
CA ALA A 185 0.69 -11.60 -0.52
C ALA A 185 0.03 -10.25 -0.85
N PHE A 186 -1.00 -10.27 -1.69
CA PHE A 186 -1.78 -9.08 -1.99
C PHE A 186 -2.60 -8.57 -0.79
N LEU A 187 -3.22 -9.46 0.00
CA LEU A 187 -3.90 -9.05 1.23
C LEU A 187 -2.92 -8.44 2.24
N GLU A 188 -1.72 -8.98 2.38
CA GLU A 188 -0.68 -8.41 3.24
C GLU A 188 -0.22 -7.03 2.74
N PHE A 189 -0.07 -6.86 1.42
CA PHE A 189 0.18 -5.56 0.78
C PHE A 189 -0.93 -4.56 1.07
N PHE A 190 -2.19 -4.97 0.91
CA PHE A 190 -3.36 -4.14 1.20
C PHE A 190 -3.43 -3.72 2.67
N VAL A 191 -3.17 -4.63 3.63
CA VAL A 191 -3.11 -4.27 5.06
C VAL A 191 -1.98 -3.28 5.33
N SER A 192 -0.81 -3.47 4.72
CA SER A 192 0.30 -2.52 4.84
C SER A 192 -0.02 -1.15 4.23
N TYR A 193 -0.81 -1.11 3.17
CA TYR A 193 -1.36 0.11 2.61
C TYR A 193 -2.31 0.79 3.60
N LEU A 194 -3.25 0.07 4.24
CA LEU A 194 -4.16 0.65 5.24
C LEU A 194 -3.41 1.26 6.44
N GLU A 195 -2.29 0.66 6.84
CA GLU A 195 -1.41 1.22 7.88
C GLU A 195 -0.72 2.49 7.40
N MET A 196 -0.26 2.54 6.15
CA MET A 196 0.31 3.74 5.55
C MET A 196 -0.72 4.87 5.50
N GLU A 197 -1.93 4.55 5.04
CA GLU A 197 -3.07 5.47 5.02
C GLU A 197 -3.32 6.08 6.40
N GLN A 198 -3.45 5.23 7.42
CA GLN A 198 -3.66 5.69 8.79
C GLN A 198 -2.53 6.60 9.27
N PHE A 199 -1.27 6.26 8.95
CA PHE A 199 -0.12 7.11 9.29
C PHE A 199 -0.19 8.47 8.57
N LEU A 200 -0.59 8.50 7.31
CA LEU A 200 -0.69 9.72 6.51
C LEU A 200 -1.88 10.62 6.89
N GLU A 201 -2.85 10.13 7.68
CA GLU A 201 -3.96 10.95 8.20
C GLU A 201 -3.47 12.12 9.06
N ASP A 202 -2.33 11.95 9.74
CA ASP A 202 -1.76 12.98 10.59
C ASP A 202 -1.10 14.12 9.78
N TYR A 203 -0.92 13.93 8.46
CA TYR A 203 -0.18 14.83 7.60
C TYR A 203 -1.07 15.57 6.58
N GLU A 204 -0.84 16.87 6.46
CA GLU A 204 -1.36 17.77 5.43
C GLU A 204 -0.25 17.96 4.39
N PHE A 205 -0.56 17.52 3.17
CA PHE A 205 0.27 17.68 1.99
C PHE A 205 -0.27 18.88 1.22
N ASP A 206 0.57 19.90 1.01
CA ASP A 206 0.18 21.04 0.18
C ASP A 206 0.07 20.56 -1.27
N ASN A 207 -1.14 20.63 -1.84
CA ASN A 207 -1.40 20.36 -3.27
C ASN A 207 -0.96 21.54 -4.14
#